data_AF-N6SVW9-F1
#
_entry.id   AF-N6SVW9-F1
#
_cell.length_a   1.000
_cell.length_b   1.000
_cell.length_c   1.000
_cell.angle_alpha   90.00
_cell.angle_beta   90.00
_cell.angle_gamma   90.00
#
_symmetry.space_group_name_H-M   'P 1'
#
loop_
_entity.id
_entity.type
_entity.pdbx_description
1 polymer ?
#
loop_
_entity_poly.entity_id
_entity_poly.type
_entity_poly.pdbx_seq_one_letter_code
_entity_poly.pdbx_strand_id
1 'polypeptide(L)'
;MSNEDHSHYLSEAKRLKHLADKESDAIDQCMLYLEAVLFFLLTGNAMEQEVVTELAAFRMYKDTLSLIKYISSKFRSQPTLSGVHTKLAILR
;
A
#
# COMPACT_ATOMS: atom_id res chain seq x y z
N MET A 1 3.69 -16.09 -15.20
CA MET A 1 3.82 -15.79 -13.76
C MET A 1 3.03 -16.84 -13.00
N SER A 2 3.49 -17.24 -11.81
CA SER A 2 2.96 -18.40 -11.10
C SER A 2 2.01 -17.97 -9.97
N ASN A 3 1.04 -18.82 -9.62
CA ASN A 3 0.09 -18.58 -8.51
C ASN A 3 0.77 -18.28 -7.15
N GLU A 4 2.04 -18.66 -6.98
CA GLU A 4 2.83 -18.40 -5.77
C GLU A 4 3.18 -16.92 -5.60
N ASP A 5 3.30 -16.17 -6.70
CA ASP A 5 3.79 -14.79 -6.68
C ASP A 5 2.79 -13.84 -6.00
N HIS A 6 1.51 -13.90 -6.35
CA HIS A 6 0.50 -13.03 -5.76
C HIS A 6 0.19 -13.40 -4.29
N SER A 7 0.29 -14.68 -3.93
CA SER A 7 0.10 -15.15 -2.55
C SER A 7 1.22 -14.67 -1.63
N HIS A 8 2.45 -14.67 -2.12
CA HIS A 8 3.60 -14.10 -1.42
C HIS A 8 3.43 -12.58 -1.22
N TYR A 9 3.14 -11.82 -2.29
CA TYR A 9 2.95 -10.37 -2.20
C TYR A 9 1.81 -10.00 -1.25
N LEU A 10 0.68 -10.72 -1.30
CA LEU A 10 -0.46 -10.45 -0.43
C LEU A 10 -0.14 -10.69 1.04
N SER A 11 0.63 -11.75 1.33
CA SER A 11 1.03 -12.08 2.70
C SER A 11 1.95 -11.00 3.27
N GLU A 12 2.91 -10.54 2.45
CA GLU A 12 3.84 -9.50 2.86
C GLU A 12 3.17 -8.14 3.03
N ALA A 13 2.26 -7.77 2.11
CA ALA A 13 1.46 -6.55 2.24
C ALA A 13 0.67 -6.52 3.55
N LYS A 14 0.03 -7.64 3.92
CA LYS A 14 -0.70 -7.76 5.18
C LYS A 14 0.21 -7.66 6.39
N ARG A 15 1.39 -8.29 6.35
CA ARG A 15 2.39 -8.23 7.44
C ARG A 15 2.83 -6.78 7.68
N LEU A 16 3.23 -6.08 6.63
CA LEU A 16 3.67 -4.69 6.68
C LEU A 16 2.58 -3.74 7.15
N LYS A 17 1.34 -3.88 6.64
CA LYS A 17 0.20 -3.10 7.11
C LYS A 17 -0.03 -3.29 8.61
N HIS A 18 -0.01 -4.53 9.11
CA HIS A 18 -0.21 -4.79 10.55
C HIS A 18 0.93 -4.26 11.42
N LEU A 19 2.17 -4.20 10.90
CA LEU A 19 3.27 -3.53 11.57
C LEU A 19 3.04 -2.03 11.62
N ALA A 20 2.64 -1.41 10.52
CA ALA A 20 2.29 0.01 10.47
C ALA A 20 1.14 0.35 11.44
N ASP A 21 0.11 -0.50 11.54
CA ASP A 21 -1.01 -0.32 12.48
C ASP A 21 -0.55 -0.29 13.95
N LYS A 22 0.62 -0.85 14.27
CA LYS A 22 1.21 -0.89 15.63
C LYS A 22 2.35 0.11 15.83
N GLU A 23 2.88 0.70 14.76
CA GLU A 23 4.01 1.63 14.83
C GLU A 23 3.56 2.99 15.39
N SER A 24 4.39 3.51 16.31
CA SER A 24 4.18 4.76 17.03
C SER A 24 4.96 5.93 16.41
N ASP A 25 6.14 5.67 15.84
CA ASP A 25 6.87 6.69 15.09
C ASP A 25 6.15 6.99 13.78
N ALA A 26 5.93 8.28 13.52
CA ALA A 26 5.14 8.72 12.39
C ALA A 26 5.80 8.44 11.03
N ILE A 27 7.12 8.59 10.96
CA ILE A 27 7.86 8.40 9.71
C ILE A 27 7.92 6.91 9.41
N ASP A 28 8.29 6.09 10.39
CA ASP A 28 8.38 4.64 10.22
C ASP A 28 7.00 4.03 9.92
N GLN A 29 5.95 4.50 10.60
CA GLN A 29 4.58 4.09 10.31
C GLN A 29 4.18 4.44 8.86
N CYS A 30 4.50 5.64 8.39
CA CYS A 30 4.21 6.06 7.02
C CYS A 30 4.96 5.19 6.01
N MET A 31 6.24 4.92 6.25
CA MET A 31 7.07 4.08 5.39
C MET A 31 6.54 2.65 5.30
N LEU A 32 6.19 2.02 6.44
CA LEU A 32 5.60 0.68 6.48
C LEU A 32 4.27 0.61 5.72
N TYR A 33 3.43 1.63 5.86
CA TYR A 33 2.19 1.71 5.10
C TYR A 33 2.43 1.86 3.58
N LEU A 34 3.41 2.68 3.18
CA LEU A 34 3.75 2.85 1.76
C LEU A 34 4.33 1.57 1.16
N GLU A 35 5.15 0.84 1.92
CA GLU A 35 5.67 -0.47 1.49
C GLU A 35 4.54 -1.50 1.36
N ALA A 36 3.61 -1.54 2.31
CA ALA A 36 2.41 -2.39 2.20
C ALA A 36 1.58 -2.07 0.94
N VAL A 37 1.42 -0.78 0.61
CA VAL A 37 0.74 -0.33 -0.62
C VAL A 37 1.44 -0.87 -1.86
N LEU A 38 2.78 -0.82 -1.94
CA LEU A 38 3.53 -1.38 -3.07
C LEU A 38 3.27 -2.87 -3.25
N PHE A 39 3.29 -3.65 -2.17
CA PHE A 39 2.99 -5.09 -2.23
C PHE A 39 1.53 -5.39 -2.60
N PHE A 40 0.55 -4.58 -2.14
CA PHE A 40 -0.83 -4.72 -2.60
C PHE A 40 -0.99 -4.41 -4.09
N LEU A 41 -0.27 -3.41 -4.63
CA LEU A 41 -0.24 -3.13 -6.06
C LEU A 41 0.37 -4.28 -6.86
N LEU A 42 1.50 -4.84 -6.39
CA LEU A 42 2.12 -6.02 -7.02
C LEU A 42 1.18 -7.23 -7.00
N THR A 43 0.42 -7.41 -5.93
CA THR A 43 -0.62 -8.44 -5.83
C THR A 43 -1.71 -8.21 -6.89
N GLY A 44 -2.24 -6.99 -6.99
CA GLY A 44 -3.25 -6.64 -7.99
C GLY A 44 -2.76 -6.85 -9.43
N ASN A 45 -1.52 -6.45 -9.72
CA ASN A 45 -0.90 -6.63 -11.03
C ASN A 45 -0.70 -8.11 -11.38
N ALA A 46 -0.29 -8.94 -10.42
CA ALA A 46 -0.18 -10.37 -10.63
C ALA A 46 -1.56 -11.02 -10.89
N MET A 47 -2.61 -10.57 -10.18
CA MET A 47 -3.99 -11.02 -10.40
C MET A 47 -4.58 -10.55 -11.74
N GLU A 48 -4.22 -9.36 -12.22
CA GLU A 48 -4.76 -8.80 -13.47
C GLU A 48 -4.30 -9.57 -14.72
N GLN A 49 -3.12 -10.20 -14.64
CA GLN A 49 -2.58 -11.02 -15.73
C GLN A 49 -3.29 -12.37 -15.90
N GLU A 50 -4.15 -12.74 -14.96
CA GLU A 50 -4.93 -13.98 -14.98
C GLU A 50 -6.43 -13.66 -15.19
N VAL A 51 -7.01 -14.16 -16.30
CA VAL A 51 -8.41 -13.87 -16.70
C VAL A 51 -9.42 -14.24 -15.61
N VAL A 52 -9.13 -15.26 -14.80
CA VAL A 52 -10.02 -15.74 -13.74
C VAL A 52 -10.06 -14.83 -12.51
N THR A 53 -9.08 -13.94 -12.34
CA THR A 53 -8.94 -13.08 -11.16
C THR A 53 -9.19 -11.60 -11.43
N GLU A 54 -9.74 -11.22 -12.58
CA GLU A 54 -10.02 -9.82 -12.95
C GLU A 54 -10.84 -9.07 -11.88
N LEU A 55 -11.93 -9.68 -11.38
CA LEU A 55 -12.74 -9.08 -10.30
C LEU A 55 -11.99 -8.98 -8.98
N ALA A 56 -11.07 -9.90 -8.70
CA ALA A 56 -10.23 -9.87 -7.51
C ALA A 56 -9.16 -8.77 -7.62
N ALA A 57 -8.55 -8.60 -8.79
CA ALA A 57 -7.61 -7.51 -9.09
C ALA A 57 -8.28 -6.14 -8.91
N PHE A 58 -9.49 -5.96 -9.45
CA PHE A 58 -10.26 -4.73 -9.27
C PHE A 58 -10.49 -4.39 -7.79
N ARG A 59 -10.90 -5.39 -6.99
CA ARG A 59 -11.09 -5.22 -5.53
C ARG A 59 -9.77 -4.87 -4.84
N MET A 60 -8.69 -5.56 -5.19
CA MET A 60 -7.35 -5.30 -4.66
C MET A 60 -6.93 -3.84 -4.87
N TYR A 61 -7.08 -3.33 -6.10
CA TYR A 61 -6.76 -1.93 -6.41
C TYR A 61 -7.68 -0.93 -5.70
N LYS A 62 -8.99 -1.22 -5.61
CA LYS A 62 -9.95 -0.35 -4.92
C LYS A 62 -9.64 -0.25 -3.42
N ASP A 63 -9.31 -1.36 -2.77
CA ASP A 63 -8.95 -1.38 -1.35
C ASP A 63 -7.61 -0.68 -1.12
N THR A 64 -6.64 -0.89 -2.02
CA THR A 64 -5.34 -0.20 -1.99
C THR A 64 -5.49 1.31 -2.11
N LEU A 65 -6.34 1.80 -3.02
CA LEU A 65 -6.64 3.23 -3.15
C LEU A 65 -7.24 3.81 -1.86
N SER A 66 -8.09 3.03 -1.18
CA SER A 66 -8.69 3.45 0.09
C SER A 66 -7.63 3.58 1.18
N LEU A 67 -6.64 2.68 1.21
CA LEU A 67 -5.49 2.77 2.10
C LEU A 67 -4.61 4.01 1.80
N ILE A 68 -4.32 4.28 0.51
CA ILE A 68 -3.56 5.49 0.11
C ILE A 68 -4.26 6.77 0.59
N LYS A 69 -5.59 6.85 0.43
CA LYS A 69 -6.38 7.99 0.92
C LYS A 69 -6.30 8.14 2.44
N TYR A 70 -6.36 7.02 3.17
CA TYR A 70 -6.18 7.02 4.62
C TYR A 70 -4.79 7.55 5.02
N ILE A 71 -3.72 7.04 4.42
CA ILE A 71 -2.33 7.47 4.69
C ILE A 71 -2.19 8.98 4.40
N SER A 72 -2.61 9.43 3.21
CA SER A 72 -2.55 10.84 2.83
C SER A 72 -3.29 11.75 3.81
N SER A 73 -4.48 11.33 4.26
CA SER A 73 -5.26 12.09 5.26
C SER A 73 -4.56 12.14 6.62
N LYS A 74 -4.05 11.00 7.09
CA LYS A 74 -3.40 10.86 8.40
C LYS A 74 -2.14 11.70 8.53
N PHE A 75 -1.27 11.70 7.51
CA PHE A 75 0.04 12.34 7.57
C PHE A 75 0.07 13.78 7.04
N ARG A 76 -1.05 14.29 6.48
CA ARG A 76 -1.16 15.70 6.04
C ARG A 76 -1.05 16.70 7.18
N SER A 77 -1.47 16.32 8.39
CA SER A 77 -1.61 17.23 9.54
C SER A 77 -0.40 17.23 10.48
N GLN A 78 0.67 16.50 10.16
CA GLN A 78 1.86 16.41 11.01
C GLN A 78 2.95 17.41 10.59
N PRO A 79 3.28 18.42 11.43
CA PRO A 79 4.28 19.43 11.09
C PRO A 79 5.71 18.87 10.90
N THR A 80 6.00 17.69 11.44
CA THR A 80 7.30 17.00 11.37
C THR A 80 7.64 16.45 9.98
N LEU A 81 6.67 16.27 9.08
CA LEU A 81 6.86 15.76 7.72
C LEU A 81 6.98 16.86 6.65
N SER A 82 6.97 18.13 7.07
CA SER A 82 7.02 19.31 6.20
C SER A 82 8.22 19.34 5.24
N GLY A 83 9.38 18.79 5.64
CA GLY A 83 10.56 18.68 4.78
C GLY A 83 10.50 17.54 3.75
N VAL A 84 9.67 16.51 3.96
CA VAL A 84 9.54 15.33 3.07
C VAL A 84 8.43 15.52 2.03
N HIS A 85 7.51 16.46 2.25
CA HIS A 85 6.34 16.71 1.39
C HIS A 85 6.65 17.03 -0.08
N THR A 86 7.88 17.43 -0.43
CA THR A 86 8.24 17.70 -1.83
C THR A 86 8.23 16.43 -2.71
N LYS A 87 8.46 15.23 -2.14
CA LYS A 87 8.48 13.98 -2.93
C LYS A 87 7.09 13.33 -3.08
N LEU A 88 6.21 13.49 -2.09
CA LEU A 88 4.86 12.90 -2.12
C LEU A 88 3.86 13.71 -2.96
N ALA A 89 4.13 14.98 -3.23
CA ALA A 89 3.29 15.82 -4.10
C ALA A 89 3.35 15.42 -5.60
N ILE A 90 4.28 14.53 -5.98
CA ILE A 90 4.55 14.12 -7.37
C ILE A 90 3.57 13.01 -7.83
N LEU A 91 2.88 12.31 -6.93
CA LEU A 91 1.87 11.29 -7.25
C LEU A 91 0.48 11.89 -7.58
N ARG A 92 0.44 13.07 -8.20
CA ARG A 92 -0.82 13.74 -8.55
C ARG A 92 -1.37 13.25 -9.88
#